data_AF-A0AAN8F8R0-F1
#
_entry.id   AF-A0AAN8F8R0-F1
#
_cell.length_a   1.000
_cell.length_b   1.000
_cell.length_c   1.000
_cell.angle_alpha   90.00
_cell.angle_beta   90.00
_cell.angle_gamma   90.00
#
_symmetry.space_group_name_H-M   'P 1'
#
loop_
_entity.id
_entity.type
_entity.pdbx_description
1 polymer ?
#
loop_
_entity_poly.entity_id
_entity_poly.type
_entity_poly.pdbx_seq_one_letter_code
_entity_poly.pdbx_strand_id
1 'polypeptide(L)'
;MQASSIRREENAVRQRRRREAQSVEERASRQAKNVLRQRRRREAESAEGRASRQAENVLRLRRRRKAQSAEERASRQTENVVRQSRRREAQSAEERASRQAENALRQRRRRDRGSLEERSVRTAENAQRQRRRREVESIEDRSVRLTEAAERRRQRRQSENVQERTARRLQDAERHSIRRVMGTVEEGSVHRNSEGSLKRPVRLESNAERSLQRRREFTESIGVALRTRTSESHYLGGLDRRYVHCGARHFVCEVKPNHPDTFVECCDLGKIRLNMFVNFPESLRELYVQRADSTVEQRRVQRNFLENIRNFNSALAMASMGAQVDVLRGRGPYCYRIY
;
A
#
# COMPACT_ATOMS: atom_id res chain seq x y z
N MET A 1 12.32 -22.95 80.40
CA MET A 1 11.85 -22.33 79.13
C MET A 1 10.40 -22.68 78.77
N GLN A 2 9.90 -23.89 79.07
CA GLN A 2 8.54 -24.33 78.74
C GLN A 2 7.41 -23.51 79.40
N ALA A 3 7.50 -23.17 80.70
CA ALA A 3 6.47 -22.38 81.40
C ALA A 3 6.27 -20.96 80.83
N SER A 4 7.32 -20.35 80.27
CA SER A 4 7.23 -19.05 79.59
C SER A 4 6.58 -19.16 78.21
N SER A 5 6.79 -20.28 77.51
CA SER A 5 6.12 -20.58 76.23
C SER A 5 4.62 -20.77 76.42
N ILE A 6 4.23 -21.58 77.41
CA ILE A 6 2.82 -21.87 77.72
C ILE A 6 2.06 -20.59 78.08
N ARG A 7 2.62 -19.75 78.96
CA ARG A 7 2.01 -18.45 79.31
C ARG A 7 1.87 -17.50 78.10
N ARG A 8 2.79 -17.55 77.13
CA ARG A 8 2.69 -16.74 75.90
C ARG A 8 1.59 -17.26 74.99
N GLU A 9 1.44 -18.57 74.87
CA GLU A 9 0.38 -19.22 74.10
C GLU A 9 -1.00 -18.94 74.70
N GLU A 10 -1.17 -19.12 76.01
CA GLU A 10 -2.42 -18.79 76.72
C GLU A 10 -2.83 -17.33 76.53
N ASN A 11 -1.87 -16.41 76.62
CA ASN A 11 -2.11 -14.99 76.35
C ASN A 11 -2.46 -14.71 74.89
N ALA A 12 -1.84 -15.41 73.93
CA ALA A 12 -2.16 -15.29 72.51
C ALA A 12 -3.60 -15.78 72.23
N VAL A 13 -4.00 -16.91 72.83
CA VAL A 13 -5.37 -17.45 72.73
C VAL A 13 -6.38 -16.47 73.33
N ARG A 14 -6.11 -15.93 74.53
CA ARG A 14 -6.98 -14.92 75.16
C ARG A 14 -7.13 -13.68 74.29
N GLN A 15 -6.04 -13.18 73.71
CA GLN A 15 -6.09 -12.03 72.80
C GLN A 15 -6.83 -12.34 71.50
N ARG A 16 -6.71 -13.56 70.96
CA ARG A 16 -7.45 -14.00 69.77
C ARG A 16 -8.95 -13.99 70.05
N ARG A 17 -9.39 -14.64 71.12
CA ARG A 17 -10.82 -14.65 71.54
C ARG A 17 -11.36 -13.24 71.73
N ARG A 18 -10.60 -12.35 72.39
CA ARG A 18 -10.97 -10.94 72.53
C ARG A 18 -11.08 -10.20 71.19
N ARG A 19 -10.25 -10.52 70.20
CA ARG A 19 -10.30 -9.91 68.85
C ARG A 19 -11.45 -10.46 68.00
N GLU A 20 -11.84 -11.72 68.22
CA GLU A 20 -12.97 -12.35 67.54
C GLU A 20 -14.31 -11.82 68.09
N ALA A 21 -14.40 -11.55 69.39
CA ALA A 21 -15.57 -10.94 70.03
C ALA A 21 -15.67 -9.41 69.85
N GLN A 22 -14.71 -8.75 69.18
CA GLN A 22 -14.72 -7.30 68.99
C GLN A 22 -15.78 -6.86 67.98
N SER A 23 -16.47 -5.77 68.29
CA SER A 23 -17.34 -5.10 67.32
C SER A 23 -16.53 -4.45 66.19
N VAL A 24 -17.19 -4.13 65.08
CA VAL A 24 -16.55 -3.43 63.94
C VAL A 24 -15.99 -2.08 64.37
N GLU A 25 -16.71 -1.35 65.23
CA GLU A 25 -16.27 -0.05 65.76
C GLU A 25 -15.08 -0.16 66.71
N GLU A 26 -15.10 -1.12 67.64
CA GLU A 26 -13.97 -1.38 68.53
C GLU A 26 -12.71 -1.79 67.75
N ARG A 27 -12.90 -2.62 66.72
CA ARG A 27 -11.83 -3.01 65.80
C ARG A 27 -11.29 -1.80 65.04
N ALA A 28 -12.16 -0.93 64.50
CA ALA A 28 -11.76 0.27 63.80
C ALA A 28 -11.00 1.24 64.72
N SER A 29 -11.50 1.48 65.93
CA SER A 29 -10.87 2.34 66.93
C SER A 29 -9.50 1.82 67.36
N ARG A 30 -9.37 0.50 67.57
CA ARG A 30 -8.07 -0.15 67.84
C ARG A 30 -7.10 0.00 66.66
N GLN A 31 -7.56 -0.19 65.43
CA GLN A 31 -6.73 -0.01 64.23
C GLN A 31 -6.30 1.46 64.08
N ALA A 32 -7.19 2.43 64.30
CA ALA A 32 -6.88 3.85 64.28
C ALA A 32 -5.81 4.22 65.32
N LYS A 33 -5.95 3.76 66.57
CA LYS A 33 -4.93 3.93 67.63
C LYS A 33 -3.58 3.34 67.22
N ASN A 34 -3.57 2.17 66.59
CA ASN A 34 -2.33 1.55 66.08
C ASN A 34 -1.70 2.36 64.94
N VAL A 35 -2.49 2.89 64.01
CA VAL A 35 -2.00 3.76 62.92
C VAL A 35 -1.36 5.02 63.50
N LEU A 36 -2.01 5.68 64.46
CA LEU A 36 -1.47 6.87 65.13
C LEU A 36 -0.16 6.56 65.87
N ARG A 37 -0.10 5.46 66.62
CA ARG A 37 1.13 5.02 67.30
C ARG A 37 2.27 4.77 66.31
N GLN A 38 1.98 4.12 65.17
CA GLN A 38 2.99 3.91 64.12
C GLN A 38 3.44 5.21 63.47
N ARG A 39 2.52 6.16 63.23
CA ARG A 39 2.83 7.48 62.67
C ARG A 39 3.78 8.23 63.60
N ARG A 40 3.46 8.35 64.89
CA ARG A 40 4.34 8.99 65.89
C ARG A 40 5.72 8.35 65.93
N ARG A 41 5.80 7.01 65.89
CA ARG A 41 7.08 6.29 65.84
C ARG A 41 7.89 6.59 64.56
N ARG A 42 7.24 6.76 63.41
CA ARG A 42 7.89 7.09 62.13
C ARG A 42 8.35 8.54 62.07
N GLU A 43 7.60 9.45 62.69
CA GLU A 43 7.94 10.87 62.79
C GLU A 43 9.15 11.08 63.71
N ALA A 44 9.21 10.36 64.84
CA ALA A 44 10.35 10.38 65.76
C ALA A 44 11.55 9.51 65.30
N GLU A 45 11.49 8.89 64.12
CA GLU A 45 12.53 7.98 63.62
C GLU A 45 13.73 8.75 63.07
N SER A 46 14.95 8.37 63.50
CA SER A 46 16.20 8.92 62.95
C SER A 46 16.37 8.55 61.46
N ALA A 47 17.23 9.28 60.76
CA ALA A 47 17.53 8.99 59.35
C ALA A 47 18.09 7.57 59.17
N GLU A 48 18.99 7.13 60.05
CA GLU A 48 19.57 5.77 60.05
C GLU A 48 18.54 4.69 60.38
N GLY A 49 17.68 4.93 61.37
CA GLY A 49 16.58 4.02 61.69
C GLY A 49 15.62 3.86 60.51
N ARG A 50 15.31 4.97 59.83
CA ARG A 50 14.47 5.00 58.63
C ARG A 50 15.10 4.25 57.47
N ALA A 51 16.39 4.45 57.22
CA ALA A 51 17.14 3.75 56.19
C ALA A 51 17.16 2.23 56.46
N SER A 52 17.44 1.83 57.71
CA SER A 52 17.46 0.43 58.13
C SER A 52 16.10 -0.24 57.94
N ARG A 53 15.01 0.42 58.37
CA ARG A 53 13.64 -0.06 58.18
C ARG A 53 13.28 -0.18 56.69
N GLN A 54 13.66 0.79 55.87
CA GLN A 54 13.42 0.74 54.43
C GLN A 54 14.20 -0.40 53.77
N ALA A 55 15.47 -0.60 54.14
CA ALA A 55 16.30 -1.70 53.65
C ALA A 55 15.69 -3.07 54.02
N GLU A 56 15.27 -3.24 55.28
CA GLU A 56 14.61 -4.46 55.73
C GLU A 56 13.29 -4.72 54.97
N ASN A 57 12.50 -3.68 54.74
CA ASN A 57 11.27 -3.77 53.94
C ASN A 57 11.55 -4.19 52.48
N VAL A 58 12.62 -3.68 51.87
CA VAL A 58 13.05 -4.08 50.51
C VAL A 58 13.46 -5.55 50.50
N LEU A 59 14.23 -6.01 51.49
CA LEU A 59 14.62 -7.42 51.61
C LEU A 59 13.42 -8.33 51.82
N ARG A 60 12.48 -7.95 52.70
CA ARG A 60 11.23 -8.68 52.92
C ARG A 60 10.40 -8.78 51.63
N LEU A 61 10.29 -7.68 50.88
CA LEU A 61 9.59 -7.69 49.60
C LEU A 61 10.30 -8.58 48.59
N ARG A 62 11.64 -8.54 48.50
CA ARG A 62 12.42 -9.41 47.61
C ARG A 62 12.21 -10.88 47.95
N ARG A 63 12.25 -11.26 49.23
CA ARG A 63 11.95 -12.63 49.69
C ARG A 63 10.54 -13.05 49.29
N ARG A 64 9.54 -12.20 49.55
CA ARG A 64 8.16 -12.44 49.13
C ARG A 64 8.09 -12.66 47.61
N ARG A 65 8.67 -11.76 46.80
CA ARG A 65 8.67 -11.86 45.32
C ARG A 65 9.32 -13.14 44.79
N LYS A 66 10.37 -13.65 45.45
CA LYS A 66 11.01 -14.91 45.10
C LYS A 66 10.14 -16.12 45.42
N ALA A 67 9.39 -16.08 46.51
CA ALA A 67 8.49 -17.14 46.95
C ALA A 67 7.10 -17.11 46.27
N GLN A 68 6.83 -16.15 45.39
CA GLN A 68 5.52 -16.03 44.73
C GLN A 68 5.28 -17.13 43.71
N SER A 69 4.04 -17.64 43.69
CA SER A 69 3.57 -18.54 42.64
C SER A 69 3.54 -17.84 41.27
N ALA A 70 3.39 -18.63 40.19
CA ALA A 70 3.24 -18.07 38.85
C ALA A 70 1.96 -17.20 38.73
N GLU A 71 0.86 -17.65 39.32
CA GLU A 71 -0.43 -16.92 39.35
C GLU A 71 -0.33 -15.60 40.10
N GLU A 72 0.24 -15.60 41.31
CA GLU A 72 0.44 -14.37 42.08
C GLU A 72 1.35 -13.37 41.34
N ARG A 73 2.36 -13.88 40.61
CA ARG A 73 3.22 -13.04 39.77
C ARG A 73 2.45 -12.43 38.61
N ALA A 74 1.60 -13.22 37.95
CA ALA A 74 0.75 -12.78 36.85
C ALA A 74 -0.24 -11.70 37.33
N SER A 75 -1.01 -11.97 38.39
CA SER A 75 -1.97 -11.01 38.97
C SER A 75 -1.31 -9.69 39.38
N ARG A 76 -0.13 -9.74 40.01
CA ARG A 76 0.61 -8.52 40.34
C ARG A 76 1.06 -7.76 39.08
N GLN A 77 1.47 -8.46 38.02
CA GLN A 77 1.87 -7.82 36.77
C GLN A 77 0.68 -7.17 36.07
N THR A 78 -0.47 -7.83 36.01
CA THR A 78 -1.70 -7.26 35.43
C THR A 78 -2.17 -6.04 36.22
N GLU A 79 -2.20 -6.11 37.55
CA GLU A 79 -2.51 -4.95 38.40
C GLU A 79 -1.56 -3.77 38.17
N ASN A 80 -0.26 -4.03 38.00
CA ASN A 80 0.71 -2.99 37.69
C ASN A 80 0.49 -2.37 36.31
N VAL A 81 0.14 -3.17 35.30
CA VAL A 81 -0.20 -2.69 33.96
C VAL A 81 -1.44 -1.81 34.03
N VAL A 82 -2.51 -2.25 34.70
CA VAL A 82 -3.74 -1.46 34.89
C VAL A 82 -3.45 -0.15 35.60
N ARG A 83 -2.66 -0.18 36.68
CA ARG A 83 -2.26 1.05 37.40
C ARG A 83 -1.47 2.00 36.51
N GLN A 84 -0.57 1.49 35.66
CA GLN A 84 0.16 2.32 34.72
C GLN A 84 -0.75 2.87 33.61
N SER A 85 -1.73 2.10 33.13
CA SER A 85 -2.70 2.57 32.13
C SER A 85 -3.51 3.74 32.68
N ARG A 86 -4.12 3.58 33.86
CA ARG A 86 -4.88 4.64 34.53
C ARG A 86 -4.05 5.90 34.75
N ARG A 87 -2.77 5.75 35.15
CA ARG A 87 -1.86 6.88 35.25
C ARG A 87 -1.62 7.56 33.92
N ARG A 88 -1.43 6.81 32.83
CA ARG A 88 -1.20 7.36 31.47
C ARG A 88 -2.45 8.02 30.89
N GLU A 89 -3.63 7.50 31.20
CA GLU A 89 -4.93 8.06 30.79
C GLU A 89 -5.19 9.40 31.49
N ALA A 90 -4.84 9.49 32.78
CA ALA A 90 -4.96 10.73 33.55
C ALA A 90 -3.88 11.80 33.22
N GLN A 91 -2.88 11.49 32.38
CA GLN A 91 -1.81 12.44 32.05
C GLN A 91 -2.30 13.57 31.14
N SER A 92 -1.82 14.78 31.43
CA SER A 92 -1.98 15.92 30.54
C SER A 92 -1.24 15.70 29.21
N ALA A 93 -1.56 16.50 28.19
CA ALA A 93 -0.85 16.44 26.90
C ALA A 93 0.65 16.75 27.06
N GLU A 94 1.00 17.72 27.91
CA GLU A 94 2.39 18.12 28.17
C GLU A 94 3.18 17.03 28.90
N GLU A 95 2.59 16.38 29.91
CA GLU A 95 3.21 15.26 30.60
C GLU A 95 3.41 14.07 29.65
N ARG A 96 2.44 13.81 28.77
CA ARG A 96 2.55 12.79 27.73
C ARG A 96 3.68 13.09 26.76
N ALA A 97 3.77 14.34 26.28
CA ALA A 97 4.83 14.78 25.38
C ALA A 97 6.21 14.66 26.05
N SER A 98 6.34 15.12 27.29
CA SER A 98 7.59 15.05 28.06
C SER A 98 8.06 13.60 28.26
N ARG A 99 7.15 12.69 28.65
CA ARG A 99 7.44 11.26 28.78
C ARG A 99 7.87 10.62 27.45
N GLN A 100 7.20 10.97 26.35
CA GLN A 100 7.53 10.46 25.02
C GLN A 100 8.90 10.97 24.55
N ALA A 101 9.19 12.25 24.78
CA ALA A 101 10.48 12.87 24.48
C ALA A 101 11.61 12.21 25.29
N GLU A 102 11.41 12.01 26.59
CA GLU A 102 12.40 11.33 27.44
C GLU A 102 12.64 9.89 26.98
N ASN A 103 11.58 9.15 26.63
CA ASN A 103 11.72 7.80 26.09
C ASN A 103 12.46 7.82 24.73
N ALA A 104 12.17 8.78 23.85
CA ALA A 104 12.88 8.94 22.58
C ALA A 104 14.38 9.19 22.79
N LEU A 105 14.73 10.06 23.76
CA LEU A 105 16.13 10.31 24.14
C LEU A 105 16.81 9.07 24.71
N ARG A 106 16.14 8.31 25.59
CA ARG A 106 16.67 7.05 26.12
C ARG A 106 16.92 6.03 25.01
N GLN A 107 15.99 5.90 24.06
CA GLN A 107 16.18 5.03 22.91
C GLN A 107 17.34 5.50 22.05
N ARG A 108 17.43 6.79 21.72
CA ARG A 108 18.54 7.37 20.95
C ARG A 108 19.88 7.06 21.60
N ARG A 109 20.04 7.36 22.90
CA ARG A 109 21.28 7.06 23.66
C ARG A 109 21.65 5.57 23.60
N ARG A 110 20.66 4.67 23.66
CA ARG A 110 20.89 3.23 23.49
C ARG A 110 21.35 2.88 22.07
N ARG A 111 20.81 3.53 21.03
CA ARG A 111 21.23 3.28 19.63
C ARG A 111 22.61 3.83 19.35
N ASP A 112 22.96 4.98 19.92
CA ASP A 112 24.24 5.66 19.72
C ASP A 112 25.39 4.88 20.39
N ARG A 113 25.12 4.20 21.50
CA ARG A 113 26.09 3.33 22.20
C ARG A 113 26.15 1.90 21.67
N GLY A 114 25.19 1.50 20.83
CA GLY A 114 25.08 0.11 20.38
C GLY A 114 26.12 -0.25 19.32
N SER A 115 26.55 -1.52 19.31
CA SER A 115 27.51 -2.02 18.34
C SER A 115 26.89 -2.20 16.94
N LEU A 116 27.75 -2.42 15.92
CA LEU A 116 27.28 -2.75 14.56
C LEU A 116 26.49 -4.06 14.52
N GLU A 117 26.86 -5.04 15.35
CA GLU A 117 26.13 -6.31 15.49
C GLU A 117 24.76 -6.10 16.12
N GLU A 118 24.68 -5.34 17.22
CA GLU A 118 23.37 -5.01 17.82
C GLU A 118 22.48 -4.25 16.85
N ARG A 119 23.07 -3.37 16.02
CA ARG A 119 22.36 -2.68 14.96
C ARG A 119 21.86 -3.66 13.89
N SER A 120 22.69 -4.60 13.45
CA SER A 120 22.34 -5.57 12.41
C SER A 120 21.21 -6.49 12.86
N VAL A 121 21.31 -7.04 14.08
CA VAL A 121 20.25 -7.86 14.72
C VAL A 121 18.95 -7.08 14.80
N ARG A 122 18.96 -5.85 15.32
CA ARG A 122 17.76 -5.01 15.41
C ARG A 122 17.13 -4.76 14.03
N THR A 123 17.93 -4.49 13.01
CA THR A 123 17.41 -4.26 11.65
C THR A 123 16.85 -5.55 11.03
N ALA A 124 17.51 -6.69 11.24
CA ALA A 124 17.05 -7.99 10.76
C ALA A 124 15.73 -8.41 11.42
N GLU A 125 15.63 -8.28 12.75
CA GLU A 125 14.39 -8.54 13.47
C GLU A 125 13.25 -7.62 13.02
N ASN A 126 13.54 -6.33 12.79
CA ASN A 126 12.52 -5.40 12.28
C ASN A 126 12.05 -5.82 10.89
N ALA A 127 12.97 -6.22 10.01
CA ALA A 127 12.62 -6.76 8.69
C ALA A 127 11.76 -8.03 8.80
N GLN A 128 12.09 -8.94 9.71
CA GLN A 128 11.31 -10.15 9.95
C GLN A 128 9.90 -9.84 10.48
N ARG A 129 9.78 -8.90 11.44
CA ARG A 129 8.47 -8.43 11.93
C ARG A 129 7.61 -7.83 10.81
N GLN A 130 8.22 -7.05 9.92
CA GLN A 130 7.52 -6.47 8.77
C GLN A 130 7.10 -7.55 7.75
N ARG A 131 7.93 -8.58 7.52
CA ARG A 131 7.57 -9.73 6.68
C ARG A 131 6.36 -10.48 7.24
N ARG A 132 6.42 -10.86 8.52
CA ARG A 132 5.30 -11.54 9.20
C ARG A 132 4.00 -10.74 9.13
N ARG A 133 4.06 -9.41 9.32
CA ARG A 133 2.89 -8.54 9.17
C ARG A 133 2.32 -8.54 7.75
N ARG A 134 3.18 -8.58 6.72
CA ARG A 134 2.76 -8.64 5.30
C ARG A 134 2.23 -10.01 4.88
N GLU A 135 2.69 -11.08 5.53
CA GLU A 135 2.22 -12.45 5.26
C GLU A 135 0.78 -12.67 5.73
N VAL A 136 0.38 -12.04 6.82
CA VAL A 136 -0.99 -12.11 7.38
C VAL A 136 -1.87 -10.93 6.98
N GLU A 137 -1.38 -10.06 6.09
CA GLU A 137 -2.06 -8.82 5.66
C GLU A 137 -3.29 -9.17 4.81
N SER A 138 -4.43 -8.55 5.10
CA SER A 138 -5.63 -8.70 4.27
C SER A 138 -5.44 -8.02 2.90
N ILE A 139 -6.26 -8.37 1.91
CA ILE A 139 -6.19 -7.74 0.57
C ILE A 139 -6.48 -6.23 0.68
N GLU A 140 -7.42 -5.84 1.54
CA GLU A 140 -7.77 -4.44 1.79
C GLU A 140 -6.61 -3.69 2.42
N ASP A 141 -6.03 -4.20 3.52
CA ASP A 141 -4.86 -3.60 4.18
C ASP A 141 -3.68 -3.48 3.22
N ARG A 142 -3.46 -4.50 2.38
CA ARG A 142 -2.44 -4.49 1.33
C ARG A 142 -2.68 -3.37 0.33
N SER A 143 -3.93 -3.18 -0.09
CA SER A 143 -4.30 -2.11 -1.02
C SER A 143 -4.02 -0.73 -0.42
N VAL A 144 -4.46 -0.49 0.83
CA VAL A 144 -4.22 0.75 1.58
C VAL A 144 -2.73 1.02 1.74
N ARG A 145 -1.94 0.01 2.14
CA ARG A 145 -0.49 0.18 2.29
C ARG A 145 0.18 0.57 0.98
N LEU A 146 -0.23 -0.02 -0.15
CA LEU A 146 0.34 0.27 -1.46
C LEU A 146 -0.06 1.65 -1.98
N THR A 147 -1.32 2.05 -1.81
CA THR A 147 -1.79 3.39 -2.20
C THR A 147 -1.07 4.47 -1.39
N GLU A 148 -1.01 4.34 -0.06
CA GLU A 148 -0.28 5.27 0.79
C GLU A 148 1.22 5.32 0.45
N ALA A 149 1.84 4.17 0.11
CA ALA A 149 3.24 4.14 -0.29
C ALA A 149 3.46 4.88 -1.62
N ALA A 150 2.54 4.75 -2.56
CA ALA A 150 2.56 5.48 -3.83
C ALA A 150 2.37 6.99 -3.61
N GLU A 151 1.45 7.39 -2.74
CA GLU A 151 1.22 8.78 -2.37
C GLU A 151 2.43 9.40 -1.69
N ARG A 152 3.02 8.73 -0.70
CA ARG A 152 4.28 9.18 -0.06
C ARG A 152 5.41 9.36 -1.07
N ARG A 153 5.50 8.48 -2.07
CA ARG A 153 6.49 8.60 -3.16
C ARG A 153 6.17 9.79 -4.07
N ARG A 154 4.89 10.03 -4.38
CA ARG A 154 4.45 11.18 -5.18
C ARG A 154 4.74 12.50 -4.47
N GLN A 155 4.40 12.61 -3.19
CA GLN A 155 4.66 13.80 -2.37
C GLN A 155 6.16 14.10 -2.30
N ARG A 156 7.00 13.10 -2.05
CA ARG A 156 8.47 13.27 -2.09
C ARG A 156 8.95 13.82 -3.43
N ARG A 157 8.44 13.29 -4.55
CA ARG A 157 8.80 13.79 -5.90
C ARG A 157 8.33 15.20 -6.17
N GLN A 158 7.21 15.63 -5.57
CA GLN A 158 6.71 17.00 -5.69
C GLN A 158 7.58 17.97 -4.88
N SER A 159 8.07 17.55 -3.72
CA SER A 159 8.98 18.35 -2.88
C SER A 159 10.46 18.26 -3.28
N GLU A 160 10.83 17.40 -4.23
CA GLU A 160 12.21 17.23 -4.70
C GLU A 160 12.76 18.53 -5.28
N ASN A 161 13.91 18.97 -4.78
CA ASN A 161 14.68 20.05 -5.41
C ASN A 161 15.34 19.57 -6.72
N VAL A 162 15.92 20.49 -7.48
CA VAL A 162 16.51 20.18 -8.81
C VAL A 162 17.66 19.18 -8.69
N GLN A 163 18.52 19.31 -7.69
CA GLN A 163 19.68 18.42 -7.48
C GLN A 163 19.25 17.00 -7.09
N GLU A 164 18.27 16.86 -6.22
CA GLU A 164 17.69 15.57 -5.83
C GLU A 164 17.03 14.88 -7.02
N ARG A 165 16.31 15.66 -7.85
CA ARG A 165 15.67 15.16 -9.06
C ARG A 165 16.69 14.66 -10.09
N THR A 166 17.78 15.39 -10.31
CA THR A 166 18.83 14.98 -11.25
C THR A 166 19.55 13.73 -10.75
N ALA A 167 19.94 13.70 -9.47
CA ALA A 167 20.57 12.53 -8.83
C ALA A 167 19.69 11.27 -8.95
N ARG A 168 18.39 11.40 -8.67
CA ARG A 168 17.43 10.29 -8.83
C ARG A 168 17.36 9.79 -10.27
N ARG A 169 17.26 10.70 -11.26
CA ARG A 169 17.21 10.33 -12.68
C ARG A 169 18.48 9.62 -13.14
N LEU A 170 19.66 10.07 -12.68
CA LEU A 170 20.93 9.42 -12.96
C LEU A 170 21.00 8.01 -12.36
N GLN A 171 20.60 7.84 -11.09
CA GLN A 171 20.53 6.53 -10.46
C GLN A 171 19.52 5.60 -11.15
N ASP A 172 18.35 6.12 -11.55
CA ASP A 172 17.35 5.35 -12.29
C ASP A 172 17.94 4.90 -13.65
N ALA A 173 18.65 5.77 -14.37
CA ALA A 173 19.31 5.46 -15.64
C ALA A 173 20.44 4.42 -15.47
N GLU A 174 21.24 4.52 -14.41
CA GLU A 174 22.29 3.56 -14.05
C GLU A 174 21.70 2.18 -13.69
N ARG A 175 20.62 2.13 -12.91
CA ARG A 175 19.92 0.87 -12.63
C ARG A 175 19.40 0.22 -13.92
N HIS A 176 18.89 1.01 -14.85
CA HIS A 176 18.46 0.53 -16.16
C HIS A 176 19.63 0.07 -17.04
N SER A 177 20.79 0.72 -17.00
CA SER A 177 21.98 0.26 -17.72
C SER A 177 22.50 -1.06 -17.14
N ILE A 178 22.65 -1.15 -15.82
CA ILE A 178 23.08 -2.38 -15.13
C ILE A 178 22.14 -3.54 -15.43
N ARG A 179 20.81 -3.32 -15.37
CA ARG A 179 19.84 -4.38 -15.69
C ARG A 179 20.00 -4.87 -17.14
N ARG A 180 20.24 -3.97 -18.10
CA ARG A 180 20.50 -4.36 -19.50
C ARG A 180 21.78 -5.19 -19.63
N VAL A 181 22.85 -4.80 -18.94
CA VAL A 181 24.11 -5.55 -18.96
C VAL A 181 23.94 -6.92 -18.30
N MET A 182 23.36 -7.01 -17.10
CA MET A 182 23.17 -8.27 -16.37
C MET A 182 22.20 -9.23 -17.08
N GLY A 183 21.10 -8.71 -17.66
CA GLY A 183 20.18 -9.53 -18.45
C GLY A 183 20.85 -10.19 -19.67
N THR A 184 21.89 -9.57 -20.23
CA THR A 184 22.67 -10.18 -21.32
C THR A 184 23.62 -11.31 -20.89
N VAL A 185 23.84 -11.50 -19.59
CA VAL A 185 24.72 -12.56 -19.03
C VAL A 185 23.91 -13.81 -18.66
N GLU A 186 22.70 -13.65 -18.11
CA GLU A 186 21.83 -14.78 -17.74
C GLU A 186 20.97 -15.30 -18.91
N GLU A 187 20.46 -14.43 -19.79
CA GLU A 187 19.71 -14.86 -21.00
C GLU A 187 20.65 -15.13 -22.19
N GLY A 188 21.93 -14.73 -22.09
CA GLY A 188 22.91 -14.84 -23.16
C GLY A 188 23.71 -16.14 -23.21
N SER A 189 23.68 -16.98 -22.17
CA SER A 189 24.47 -18.23 -22.13
C SER A 189 23.77 -19.43 -22.76
N VAL A 190 22.44 -19.40 -22.90
CA VAL A 190 21.64 -20.51 -23.48
C VAL A 190 21.27 -20.28 -24.95
N HIS A 191 21.49 -19.08 -25.51
CA HIS A 191 21.17 -18.76 -26.91
C HIS A 191 22.35 -18.26 -27.76
N ARG A 192 23.57 -18.12 -27.21
CA ARG A 192 24.74 -17.66 -27.98
C ARG A 192 25.57 -18.73 -28.66
N ASN A 193 25.24 -20.01 -28.50
CA ASN A 193 25.93 -21.06 -29.23
C ASN A 193 25.02 -21.61 -30.33
N SER A 194 25.00 -20.94 -31.50
CA SER A 194 25.00 -21.62 -32.81
C SER A 194 24.93 -20.66 -34.01
N GLU A 195 24.33 -19.46 -33.95
CA GLU A 195 24.12 -18.69 -35.20
C GLU A 195 24.21 -17.14 -35.10
N GLY A 196 24.43 -16.59 -33.91
CA GLY A 196 24.29 -15.15 -33.67
C GLY A 196 25.51 -14.27 -34.03
N SER A 197 26.70 -14.85 -34.17
CA SER A 197 27.94 -14.06 -34.35
C SER A 197 28.18 -13.65 -35.81
N LEU A 198 27.89 -14.53 -36.77
CA LEU A 198 28.11 -14.28 -38.20
C LEU A 198 27.03 -13.38 -38.84
N LYS A 199 25.82 -13.34 -38.26
CA LYS A 199 24.69 -12.55 -38.79
C LYS A 199 24.61 -11.11 -38.25
N ARG A 200 25.46 -10.77 -37.27
CA ARG A 200 25.48 -9.43 -36.64
C ARG A 200 26.10 -8.34 -37.52
N PRO A 201 27.24 -8.55 -38.21
CA PRO A 201 27.73 -7.58 -39.21
C PRO A 201 26.74 -7.44 -40.36
N VAL A 202 26.19 -8.56 -40.85
CA VAL A 202 25.20 -8.57 -41.94
C VAL A 202 23.92 -7.80 -41.57
N ARG A 203 23.42 -7.93 -40.33
CA ARG A 203 22.26 -7.15 -39.87
C ARG A 203 22.56 -5.66 -39.69
N LEU A 204 23.78 -5.30 -39.30
CA LEU A 204 24.20 -3.91 -39.19
C LEU A 204 24.38 -3.28 -40.57
N GLU A 205 24.96 -4.01 -41.52
CA GLU A 205 25.08 -3.62 -42.92
C GLU A 205 23.70 -3.52 -43.58
N SER A 206 22.82 -4.53 -43.47
CA SER A 206 21.44 -4.44 -43.95
C SER A 206 20.63 -3.32 -43.30
N ASN A 207 20.90 -2.97 -42.03
CA ASN A 207 20.25 -1.82 -41.38
C ASN A 207 20.83 -0.49 -41.84
N ALA A 208 22.14 -0.41 -42.08
CA ALA A 208 22.80 0.76 -42.65
C ALA A 208 22.38 0.98 -44.11
N GLU A 209 22.29 -0.09 -44.90
CA GLU A 209 21.72 -0.12 -46.25
C GLU A 209 20.25 0.29 -46.23
N ARG A 210 19.41 -0.25 -45.34
CA ARG A 210 18.02 0.25 -45.17
C ARG A 210 17.95 1.70 -44.70
N SER A 211 18.96 2.21 -44.00
CA SER A 211 18.98 3.61 -43.55
C SER A 211 19.43 4.54 -44.68
N LEU A 212 20.38 4.10 -45.51
CA LEU A 212 20.83 4.79 -46.72
C LEU A 212 19.79 4.70 -47.85
N GLN A 213 19.13 3.56 -48.00
CA GLN A 213 18.00 3.36 -48.89
C GLN A 213 16.80 4.19 -48.43
N ARG A 214 16.50 4.26 -47.13
CA ARG A 214 15.52 5.23 -46.60
C ARG A 214 15.94 6.69 -46.82
N ARG A 215 17.24 7.03 -46.78
CA ARG A 215 17.73 8.38 -47.09
C ARG A 215 17.66 8.71 -48.59
N ARG A 216 17.88 7.73 -49.47
CA ARG A 216 17.72 7.85 -50.93
C ARG A 216 16.24 7.86 -51.34
N GLU A 217 15.40 7.08 -50.67
CA GLU A 217 13.94 7.11 -50.77
C GLU A 217 13.36 8.39 -50.12
N PHE A 218 14.11 9.08 -49.25
CA PHE A 218 13.68 10.37 -48.69
C PHE A 218 13.74 11.50 -49.73
N THR A 219 14.61 11.39 -50.74
CA THR A 219 14.62 12.32 -51.88
C THR A 219 13.51 12.04 -52.90
N GLU A 220 12.88 10.86 -52.85
CA GLU A 220 11.72 10.48 -53.69
C GLU A 220 10.56 9.94 -52.85
N SER A 221 10.36 10.48 -51.65
CA SER A 221 9.16 10.15 -50.88
C SER A 221 7.99 10.93 -51.48
N ILE A 222 7.33 10.28 -52.45
CA ILE A 222 5.95 10.56 -52.82
C ILE A 222 5.17 10.56 -51.50
N GLY A 223 4.71 11.75 -51.11
CA GLY A 223 4.32 12.08 -49.74
C GLY A 223 3.26 11.15 -49.15
N VAL A 224 3.69 10.23 -48.28
CA VAL A 224 2.78 9.45 -47.41
C VAL A 224 2.15 10.33 -46.31
N ALA A 225 2.68 11.52 -46.08
CA ALA A 225 1.92 12.60 -45.48
C ALA A 225 1.49 13.56 -46.61
N LEU A 226 0.24 13.42 -47.07
CA LEU A 226 -0.42 14.40 -47.94
C LEU A 226 -0.27 15.79 -47.30
N ARG A 227 0.60 16.64 -47.87
CA ARG A 227 0.75 18.04 -47.45
C ARG A 227 -0.51 18.86 -47.77
N THR A 228 -1.36 18.33 -48.65
CA THR A 228 -2.67 18.85 -49.03
C THR A 228 -3.65 17.68 -49.09
N ARG A 229 -4.73 17.73 -48.28
CA ARG A 229 -5.86 16.80 -48.40
C ARG A 229 -6.74 17.21 -49.59
N THR A 230 -6.30 16.94 -50.80
CA THR A 230 -7.21 16.89 -51.95
C THR A 230 -7.65 15.44 -52.10
N SER A 231 -8.73 15.06 -51.42
CA SER A 231 -9.40 13.79 -51.68
C SER A 231 -10.14 13.90 -53.00
N GLU A 232 -9.82 13.05 -53.98
CA GLU A 232 -10.67 12.84 -55.15
C GLU A 232 -12.05 12.39 -54.64
N SER A 233 -13.07 13.21 -54.90
CA SER A 233 -14.44 12.90 -54.48
C SER A 233 -15.00 11.83 -55.42
N HIS A 234 -14.81 10.55 -55.07
CA HIS A 234 -15.51 9.46 -55.74
C HIS A 234 -16.97 9.45 -55.28
N TYR A 235 -17.88 9.81 -56.20
CA TYR A 235 -19.31 9.76 -55.97
C TYR A 235 -19.85 8.37 -56.32
N LEU A 236 -20.09 7.55 -55.31
CA LEU A 236 -20.61 6.18 -55.44
C LEU A 236 -22.14 6.11 -55.61
N GLY A 237 -22.78 7.25 -55.89
CA GLY A 237 -24.24 7.39 -55.94
C GLY A 237 -24.89 7.73 -54.60
N GLY A 238 -26.22 7.81 -54.58
CA GLY A 238 -27.01 8.07 -53.38
C GLY A 238 -27.07 6.87 -52.43
N LEU A 239 -27.01 7.13 -51.12
CA LEU A 239 -27.15 6.13 -50.06
C LEU A 239 -28.64 5.87 -49.77
N ASP A 240 -29.37 5.34 -50.75
CA ASP A 240 -30.83 5.34 -50.72
C ASP A 240 -31.46 3.94 -50.57
N ARG A 241 -30.72 2.85 -50.81
CA ARG A 241 -31.26 1.50 -50.72
C ARG A 241 -31.34 1.02 -49.29
N ARG A 242 -32.56 0.88 -48.77
CA ARG A 242 -32.80 0.37 -47.41
C ARG A 242 -32.82 -1.15 -47.38
N TYR A 243 -32.04 -1.72 -46.49
CA TYR A 243 -32.06 -3.17 -46.24
C TYR A 243 -33.23 -3.56 -45.34
N VAL A 244 -33.98 -4.61 -45.71
CA VAL A 244 -35.22 -5.03 -45.06
C VAL A 244 -35.00 -5.48 -43.61
N HIS A 245 -33.85 -6.08 -43.29
CA HIS A 245 -33.63 -6.72 -41.99
C HIS A 245 -33.17 -5.77 -40.87
N CYS A 246 -32.41 -4.71 -41.19
CA CYS A 246 -31.88 -3.78 -40.18
C CYS A 246 -32.19 -2.30 -40.49
N GLY A 247 -32.80 -2.00 -41.65
CA GLY A 247 -33.11 -0.64 -42.07
C GLY A 247 -31.90 0.20 -42.47
N ALA A 248 -30.68 -0.37 -42.50
CA ALA A 248 -29.49 0.32 -42.94
C ALA A 248 -29.60 0.74 -44.41
N ARG A 249 -29.02 1.90 -44.75
CA ARG A 249 -28.97 2.41 -46.11
C ARG A 249 -27.64 2.04 -46.74
N HIS A 250 -27.68 1.51 -47.96
CA HIS A 250 -26.53 1.05 -48.73
C HIS A 250 -26.40 1.81 -50.04
N PHE A 251 -25.17 1.84 -50.57
CA PHE A 251 -24.92 2.37 -51.91
C PHE A 251 -25.36 1.35 -52.97
N VAL A 252 -25.77 1.84 -54.14
CA VAL A 252 -26.24 0.99 -55.25
C VAL A 252 -25.15 0.01 -55.71
N CYS A 253 -23.88 0.43 -55.66
CA CYS A 253 -22.74 -0.40 -56.06
C CYS A 253 -22.39 -1.52 -55.07
N GLU A 254 -22.91 -1.49 -53.84
CA GLU A 254 -22.68 -2.54 -52.83
C GLU A 254 -23.63 -3.73 -53.01
N VAL A 255 -24.62 -3.60 -53.89
CA VAL A 255 -25.61 -4.65 -54.16
C VAL A 255 -24.93 -5.73 -55.00
N LYS A 256 -24.90 -6.96 -54.47
CA LYS A 256 -24.35 -8.10 -55.22
C LYS A 256 -25.26 -8.40 -56.41
N PRO A 257 -24.71 -8.59 -57.63
CA PRO A 257 -25.51 -8.83 -58.84
C PRO A 257 -26.44 -10.05 -58.72
N ASN A 258 -26.07 -11.03 -57.90
CA ASN A 258 -26.82 -12.27 -57.74
C ASN A 258 -27.99 -12.17 -56.72
N HIS A 259 -28.02 -11.14 -55.86
CA HIS A 259 -29.07 -10.95 -54.86
C HIS A 259 -29.32 -9.45 -54.61
N PRO A 260 -30.32 -8.84 -55.28
CA PRO A 260 -30.50 -7.38 -55.29
C PRO A 260 -30.88 -6.77 -53.93
N ASP A 261 -31.37 -7.60 -53.00
CA ASP A 261 -31.90 -7.16 -51.70
C ASP A 261 -31.10 -7.67 -50.51
N THR A 262 -29.96 -8.34 -50.73
CA THR A 262 -29.27 -9.10 -49.68
C THR A 262 -27.88 -8.55 -49.39
N PHE A 263 -27.73 -7.87 -48.26
CA PHE A 263 -26.45 -7.31 -47.79
C PHE A 263 -25.86 -8.19 -46.68
N VAL A 264 -24.89 -9.04 -47.06
CA VAL A 264 -24.21 -9.95 -46.12
C VAL A 264 -23.37 -9.17 -45.11
N GLU A 265 -22.73 -8.08 -45.54
CA GLU A 265 -21.78 -7.32 -44.74
C GLU A 265 -22.42 -6.47 -43.64
N CYS A 266 -23.74 -6.22 -43.71
CA CYS A 266 -24.40 -5.31 -42.76
C CYS A 266 -24.77 -5.99 -41.44
N CYS A 267 -25.49 -7.10 -41.48
CA CYS A 267 -26.02 -7.78 -40.28
C CYS A 267 -25.98 -9.31 -40.39
N ASP A 268 -25.13 -9.85 -41.29
CA ASP A 268 -25.08 -11.27 -41.65
C ASP A 268 -26.49 -11.86 -41.84
N LEU A 269 -27.26 -11.28 -42.77
CA LEU A 269 -28.63 -11.70 -43.08
C LEU A 269 -29.65 -11.52 -41.94
N GLY A 270 -29.39 -10.59 -41.02
CA GLY A 270 -30.30 -10.29 -39.91
C GLY A 270 -30.09 -11.17 -38.67
N LYS A 271 -29.02 -11.97 -38.63
CA LYS A 271 -28.62 -12.71 -37.43
C LYS A 271 -28.21 -11.80 -36.28
N ILE A 272 -27.69 -10.61 -36.61
CA ILE A 272 -27.26 -9.61 -35.63
C ILE A 272 -28.36 -8.56 -35.47
N ARG A 273 -28.99 -8.52 -34.30
CA ARG A 273 -29.87 -7.42 -33.90
C ARG A 273 -29.05 -6.32 -33.25
N LEU A 274 -28.67 -5.31 -34.04
CA LEU A 274 -28.07 -4.10 -33.51
C LEU A 274 -29.16 -3.24 -32.86
N ASN A 275 -29.20 -3.21 -31.53
CA ASN A 275 -29.97 -2.20 -30.83
C ASN A 275 -29.32 -0.85 -31.13
N MET A 276 -29.94 -0.06 -32.01
CA MET A 276 -29.57 1.35 -32.20
C MET A 276 -29.46 1.99 -30.81
N PHE A 277 -28.34 2.61 -30.48
CA PHE A 277 -28.05 3.10 -29.13
C PHE A 277 -29.09 4.15 -28.68
N VAL A 278 -30.22 3.70 -28.14
CA VAL A 278 -31.32 4.58 -27.72
C VAL A 278 -30.91 5.36 -26.46
N ASN A 279 -30.05 4.76 -25.62
CA ASN A 279 -29.64 5.29 -24.32
C ASN A 279 -28.12 5.39 -24.18
N PHE A 280 -27.51 6.28 -24.96
CA PHE A 280 -26.10 6.65 -24.74
C PHE A 280 -25.97 7.70 -23.62
N PRO A 281 -24.83 7.73 -22.91
CA PRO A 281 -24.62 8.64 -21.77
C PRO A 281 -24.92 10.11 -22.10
N GLU A 282 -25.56 10.84 -21.17
CA GLU A 282 -25.97 12.24 -21.37
C GLU A 282 -24.78 13.13 -21.75
N SER A 283 -23.60 12.87 -21.18
CA SER A 283 -22.36 13.58 -21.51
C SER A 283 -21.95 13.46 -22.97
N LEU A 284 -22.17 12.30 -23.60
CA LEU A 284 -21.96 12.12 -25.04
C LEU A 284 -23.10 12.77 -25.84
N ARG A 285 -24.33 12.75 -25.32
CA ARG A 285 -25.49 13.41 -25.94
C ARG A 285 -25.30 14.91 -26.07
N GLU A 286 -24.77 15.56 -25.03
CA GLU A 286 -24.42 16.98 -25.06
C GLU A 286 -23.35 17.32 -26.10
N LEU A 287 -22.44 16.39 -26.39
CA LEU A 287 -21.37 16.58 -27.38
C LEU A 287 -21.83 16.32 -28.82
N TYR A 288 -22.73 15.35 -29.05
CA TYR A 288 -23.14 14.92 -30.39
C TYR A 288 -24.43 15.56 -30.90
N VAL A 289 -25.38 15.94 -30.03
CA VAL A 289 -26.72 16.40 -30.43
C VAL A 289 -26.88 17.88 -30.13
N GLN A 290 -27.04 18.70 -31.17
CA GLN A 290 -27.27 20.14 -31.01
C GLN A 290 -28.71 20.38 -30.54
N ARG A 291 -28.88 20.79 -29.28
CA ARG A 291 -30.17 21.21 -28.71
C ARG A 291 -30.35 22.72 -28.89
N ALA A 292 -31.59 23.15 -29.14
CA ALA A 292 -31.94 24.57 -29.34
C ALA A 292 -31.61 25.44 -28.10
N ASP A 293 -31.71 24.86 -26.90
CA ASP A 293 -31.54 25.56 -25.62
C ASP A 293 -30.09 25.54 -25.08
N SER A 294 -29.10 25.28 -25.95
CA SER A 294 -27.70 25.12 -25.55
C SER A 294 -27.00 26.46 -25.27
N THR A 295 -26.30 26.51 -24.14
CA THR A 295 -25.45 27.66 -23.75
C THR A 295 -24.32 27.88 -24.75
N VAL A 296 -23.78 29.11 -24.82
CA VAL A 296 -22.71 29.47 -25.76
C VAL A 296 -21.47 28.59 -25.59
N GLU A 297 -21.12 28.27 -24.34
CA GLU A 297 -19.98 27.39 -24.03
C GLU A 297 -20.22 25.94 -24.48
N GLN A 298 -21.41 25.39 -24.29
CA GLN A 298 -21.75 24.04 -24.77
C GLN A 298 -21.65 23.94 -26.29
N ARG A 299 -22.10 24.98 -27.02
CA ARG A 299 -21.95 25.04 -28.49
C ARG A 299 -20.49 25.11 -28.94
N ARG A 300 -19.65 25.84 -28.20
CA ARG A 300 -18.20 25.92 -28.48
C ARG A 300 -17.51 24.58 -28.27
N VAL A 301 -17.83 23.88 -27.18
CA VAL A 301 -17.27 22.55 -26.88
C VAL A 301 -17.75 21.52 -27.89
N GLN A 302 -19.03 21.52 -28.25
CA GLN A 302 -19.59 20.66 -29.29
C GLN A 302 -18.87 20.86 -30.64
N ARG A 303 -18.66 22.12 -31.04
CA ARG A 303 -17.97 22.43 -32.31
C ARG A 303 -16.53 21.90 -32.30
N ASN A 304 -15.79 22.17 -31.21
CA ASN A 304 -14.42 21.67 -31.06
C ASN A 304 -14.38 20.13 -31.12
N PHE A 305 -15.33 19.48 -30.44
CA PHE A 305 -15.44 18.02 -30.42
C PHE A 305 -15.71 17.46 -31.82
N LEU A 306 -16.66 18.03 -32.57
CA LEU A 306 -17.00 17.57 -33.93
C LEU A 306 -15.86 17.83 -34.93
N GLU A 307 -15.18 18.97 -34.84
CA GLU A 307 -14.01 19.29 -35.67
C GLU A 307 -12.84 18.32 -35.42
N ASN A 308 -12.63 17.91 -34.16
CA ASN A 308 -11.50 17.06 -33.75
C ASN A 308 -11.88 15.61 -33.49
N ILE A 309 -13.10 15.17 -33.85
CA ILE A 309 -13.63 13.84 -33.50
C ILE A 309 -12.71 12.71 -33.96
N ARG A 310 -12.06 12.85 -35.12
CA ARG A 310 -11.10 11.87 -35.64
C ARG A 310 -9.87 11.74 -34.75
N ASN A 311 -9.35 12.86 -34.23
CA ASN A 311 -8.19 12.86 -33.35
C ASN A 311 -8.53 12.22 -31.99
N PHE A 312 -9.72 12.52 -31.45
CA PHE A 312 -10.18 11.88 -30.21
C PHE A 312 -10.38 10.38 -30.39
N ASN A 313 -11.00 9.95 -31.49
CA ASN A 313 -11.18 8.53 -31.79
C ASN A 313 -9.84 7.81 -31.99
N SER A 314 -8.85 8.46 -32.61
CA SER A 314 -7.50 7.89 -32.72
C SER A 314 -6.77 7.81 -31.37
N ALA A 315 -6.94 8.80 -30.49
CA ALA A 315 -6.36 8.79 -29.16
C ALA A 315 -7.00 7.75 -28.23
N LEU A 316 -8.29 7.47 -28.43
CA LEU A 316 -9.08 6.50 -27.67
C LEU A 316 -9.19 5.14 -28.38
N ALA A 317 -8.53 4.95 -29.52
CA ALA A 317 -8.54 3.71 -30.27
C ALA A 317 -7.88 2.61 -29.42
N MET A 318 -8.69 1.67 -28.94
CA MET A 318 -8.22 0.48 -28.25
C MET A 318 -8.14 -0.66 -29.27
N ALA A 319 -6.96 -1.24 -29.42
CA ALA A 319 -6.78 -2.49 -30.15
C ALA A 319 -7.05 -3.66 -29.20
N SER A 320 -8.03 -4.50 -29.52
CA SER A 320 -8.21 -5.79 -28.83
C SER A 320 -7.42 -6.84 -29.61
N MET A 321 -6.46 -7.48 -28.94
CA MET A 321 -5.74 -8.63 -29.50
C MET A 321 -6.22 -9.89 -28.79
N GLY A 322 -6.75 -10.85 -29.55
CA GLY A 322 -7.08 -12.17 -29.02
C GLY A 322 -5.80 -12.89 -28.65
N ALA A 323 -5.46 -12.94 -27.36
CA ALA A 323 -4.27 -13.66 -26.89
C ALA A 323 -4.67 -15.08 -26.48
N GLN A 324 -4.08 -16.09 -27.11
CA GLN A 324 -4.17 -17.47 -26.64
C GLN A 324 -3.26 -17.59 -25.41
N VAL A 325 -3.84 -17.45 -24.22
CA VAL A 325 -3.09 -17.36 -22.96
C VAL A 325 -2.65 -18.76 -22.55
N ASP A 326 -1.36 -19.05 -22.74
CA ASP A 326 -0.76 -20.27 -22.23
C ASP A 326 -0.10 -20.00 -20.88
N VAL A 327 -0.59 -20.67 -19.83
CA VAL A 327 -0.07 -20.50 -18.46
C VAL A 327 1.02 -21.56 -18.24
N LEU A 328 2.28 -21.13 -18.29
CA LEU A 328 3.41 -22.03 -18.04
C LEU A 328 3.28 -22.65 -16.63
N ARG A 329 3.28 -23.99 -16.55
CA ARG A 329 3.24 -24.71 -15.27
C ARG A 329 4.60 -24.65 -14.57
N GLY A 330 4.72 -23.80 -13.55
CA GLY A 330 5.92 -23.71 -12.69
C GLY A 330 5.78 -22.73 -11.52
N ARG A 331 6.65 -22.84 -10.50
CA ARG A 331 6.69 -21.97 -9.31
C ARG A 331 7.43 -20.64 -9.55
N GLY A 332 7.39 -20.12 -10.78
CA GLY A 332 7.98 -18.83 -11.16
C GLY A 332 6.93 -17.71 -11.16
N PRO A 333 7.35 -16.43 -11.18
CA PRO A 333 6.41 -15.31 -11.35
C PRO A 333 5.62 -15.46 -12.67
N TYR A 334 4.32 -15.13 -12.64
CA TYR A 334 3.42 -15.21 -13.79
C TYR A 334 3.98 -14.41 -14.98
N CYS A 335 4.41 -15.11 -16.03
CA CYS A 335 4.84 -14.51 -17.28
C CYS A 335 3.69 -14.63 -18.29
N TYR A 336 3.06 -13.50 -18.65
CA TYR A 336 2.12 -13.45 -19.76
C TYR A 336 2.90 -13.35 -21.06
N ARG A 337 2.65 -14.29 -21.98
CA ARG A 337 3.20 -14.25 -23.33
C ARG A 337 2.03 -14.14 -24.31
N ILE A 338 2.03 -13.05 -25.08
CA ILE A 338 1.07 -12.82 -26.17
C ILE A 338 1.85 -13.16 -27.44
N TYR A 339 1.31 -14.06 -28.27
CA TYR A 339 1.86 -14.40 -29.59
C TYR A 339 1.23 -13.55 -30.67
#